data_AF-A0A812ZCD9-F1
#
_entry.id   AF-A0A812ZCD9-F1
#
_cell.length_a   1.000
_cell.length_b   1.000
_cell.length_c   1.000
_cell.angle_alpha   90.00
_cell.angle_beta   90.00
_cell.angle_gamma   90.00
#
_symmetry.space_group_name_H-M   'P 1'
#
loop_
_entity.id
_entity.type
_entity.pdbx_description
1 polymer ?
#
loop_
_entity_poly.entity_id
_entity_poly.type
_entity_poly.pdbx_seq_one_letter_code
_entity_poly.pdbx_strand_id
1 'polypeptide(L)'
;AAVEAEKCAKIAKEVSVQQADCEKDLAAAIPLVKQAEAALDVLDKKDFQELKALAKPPGGVDLVLEAAMHLQAGYDENIELDKKGAVKDPTWKGAQKMMNNPEKFLINLKGFKGHIDDGKVPQVNVERARKIQKDMGDDFSQ
;
A
#
# COMPACT_ATOMS: atom_id res chain seq x y z
N ALA A 1 -10.65 -43.50 22.80
CA ALA A 1 -10.44 -42.38 23.74
C ALA A 1 -9.04 -41.76 23.60
N ALA A 2 -7.95 -42.52 23.79
CA ALA A 2 -6.58 -41.98 23.73
C ALA A 2 -6.16 -41.37 22.37
N VAL A 3 -6.56 -41.98 21.25
CA VAL A 3 -6.23 -41.49 19.88
C VAL A 3 -6.87 -40.15 19.54
N GLU A 4 -8.06 -39.86 20.09
CA GLU A 4 -8.76 -38.58 19.85
C GLU A 4 -8.18 -37.45 20.71
N ALA A 5 -7.72 -37.77 21.93
CA ALA A 5 -7.02 -36.81 22.78
C ALA A 5 -5.68 -36.36 22.16
N GLU A 6 -4.95 -37.26 21.50
CA GLU A 6 -3.68 -36.96 20.85
C GLU A 6 -3.84 -36.07 19.60
N LYS A 7 -4.90 -36.30 18.80
CA LYS A 7 -5.25 -35.43 17.66
C LYS A 7 -5.65 -34.03 18.12
N CYS A 8 -6.49 -33.91 19.16
CA CYS A 8 -6.85 -32.61 19.73
C CYS A 8 -5.63 -31.86 20.28
N ALA A 9 -4.68 -32.56 20.91
CA ALA A 9 -3.45 -31.95 21.42
C ALA A 9 -2.54 -31.42 20.30
N LYS A 10 -2.43 -32.13 19.17
CA LYS A 10 -1.71 -31.65 17.98
C LYS A 10 -2.37 -30.41 17.38
N ILE A 11 -3.68 -30.46 17.16
CA ILE A 11 -4.43 -29.34 16.58
C ILE A 11 -4.35 -28.11 17.49
N ALA A 12 -4.48 -28.28 18.82
CA ALA A 12 -4.35 -27.18 19.77
C ALA A 12 -2.96 -26.52 19.71
N LYS A 13 -1.91 -27.33 19.52
CA LYS A 13 -0.54 -26.83 19.40
C LYS A 13 -0.31 -26.11 18.07
N GLU A 14 -0.81 -26.65 16.97
CA GLU A 14 -0.73 -26.03 15.64
C GLU A 14 -1.50 -24.70 15.60
N VAL A 15 -2.72 -24.66 16.15
CA VAL A 15 -3.51 -23.43 16.28
C VAL A 15 -2.80 -22.41 17.16
N SER A 16 -2.22 -22.81 18.28
CA SER A 16 -1.48 -21.90 19.17
C SER A 16 -0.24 -21.30 18.51
N VAL A 17 0.48 -22.07 17.69
CA VAL A 17 1.64 -21.57 16.92
C VAL A 17 1.17 -20.59 15.85
N GLN A 18 0.16 -20.97 15.06
CA GLN A 18 -0.41 -20.11 14.03
C GLN A 18 -0.95 -18.79 14.60
N GLN A 19 -1.56 -18.85 15.79
CA GLN A 19 -2.08 -17.68 16.48
C GLN A 19 -0.95 -16.76 16.94
N ALA A 20 0.13 -17.30 17.50
CA ALA A 20 1.31 -16.54 17.90
C ALA A 20 2.03 -15.89 16.69
N ASP A 21 2.11 -16.59 15.56
CA ASP A 21 2.72 -16.05 14.34
C ASP A 21 1.89 -14.88 13.77
N CYS A 22 0.55 -15.02 13.75
CA CYS A 22 -0.35 -13.95 13.32
C CYS A 22 -0.29 -12.73 14.25
N GLU A 23 -0.25 -12.94 15.57
CA GLU A 23 -0.12 -11.87 16.57
C GLU A 23 1.21 -11.12 16.41
N LYS A 24 2.30 -11.83 16.09
CA LYS A 24 3.61 -11.23 15.83
C LYS A 24 3.61 -10.38 14.57
N ASP A 25 3.05 -10.88 13.47
CA ASP A 25 2.95 -10.13 12.22
C ASP A 25 2.04 -8.90 12.37
N LEU A 26 0.94 -9.04 13.11
CA LEU A 26 0.07 -7.94 13.47
C LEU A 26 0.81 -6.89 14.33
N ALA A 27 1.56 -7.33 15.34
CA ALA A 27 2.34 -6.44 16.20
C ALA A 27 3.42 -5.68 15.43
N ALA A 28 4.01 -6.27 14.39
CA ALA A 28 4.97 -5.59 13.51
C ALA A 28 4.29 -4.61 12.54
N ALA A 29 3.05 -4.90 12.09
CA ALA A 29 2.31 -4.02 11.18
C ALA A 29 1.74 -2.77 11.86
N ILE A 30 1.28 -2.87 13.13
CA ILE A 30 0.72 -1.74 13.89
C ILE A 30 1.62 -0.49 13.92
N PRO A 31 2.92 -0.57 14.28
CA PRO A 31 3.78 0.61 14.32
C PRO A 31 4.01 1.20 12.92
N LEU A 32 4.09 0.36 11.88
CA LEU A 32 4.26 0.81 10.50
C LEU A 32 3.04 1.59 10.01
N VAL A 33 1.83 1.12 10.34
CA VAL A 33 0.58 1.83 10.01
C VAL A 33 0.54 3.18 10.71
N LYS A 34 0.87 3.24 12.02
CA LYS A 34 0.91 4.50 12.76
C LYS A 34 1.93 5.50 12.21
N GLN A 35 3.09 5.00 11.79
CA GLN A 35 4.12 5.83 11.17
C GLN A 35 3.64 6.40 9.83
N ALA A 36 2.97 5.60 9.01
CA ALA A 36 2.38 6.05 7.76
C ALA A 36 1.24 7.06 7.99
N GLU A 37 0.38 6.85 8.99
CA GLU A 37 -0.65 7.81 9.39
C GLU A 37 -0.05 9.16 9.81
N ALA A 38 1.00 9.12 10.65
CA ALA A 38 1.70 10.34 11.07
C ALA A 38 2.37 11.06 9.89
N ALA A 39 2.96 10.32 8.94
CA ALA A 39 3.52 10.89 7.72
C ALA A 39 2.45 11.54 6.83
N LEU A 40 1.26 10.94 6.72
CA LEU A 40 0.13 11.51 5.97
C LEU A 40 -0.45 12.76 6.65
N ASP A 41 -0.31 12.89 7.97
CA ASP A 41 -0.80 14.06 8.70
C ASP A 41 0.10 15.29 8.60
N VAL A 42 1.40 15.11 8.36
CA VAL A 42 2.31 16.24 8.10
C VAL A 42 2.28 16.73 6.66
N LEU A 43 1.72 15.94 5.72
CA LEU A 43 1.60 16.31 4.32
C LEU A 43 0.42 17.26 4.10
N ASP A 44 0.66 18.31 3.31
CA ASP A 44 -0.35 19.28 2.91
C ASP A 44 -0.51 19.37 1.38
N LYS A 45 -1.47 20.20 0.93
CA LYS A 45 -1.72 20.38 -0.51
C LYS A 45 -0.55 21.04 -1.26
N LYS A 46 0.26 21.84 -0.57
CA LYS A 46 1.37 22.60 -1.14
C LYS A 46 2.52 21.66 -1.50
N ASP A 47 2.77 20.65 -0.67
CA ASP A 47 3.79 19.61 -0.93
C ASP A 47 3.55 18.94 -2.29
N PHE A 48 2.31 18.56 -2.59
CA PHE A 48 1.95 17.95 -3.87
C PHE A 48 1.91 18.95 -5.04
N GLN A 49 1.61 20.22 -4.78
CA GLN A 49 1.72 21.28 -5.79
C GLN A 49 3.17 21.50 -6.22
N GLU A 50 4.09 21.53 -5.26
CA GLU A 50 5.53 21.64 -5.51
C GLU A 50 6.05 20.39 -6.21
N LEU A 51 5.67 19.21 -5.71
CA LEU A 51 6.09 17.93 -6.26
C LEU A 51 5.68 17.78 -7.74
N LYS A 52 4.43 18.10 -8.09
CA LYS A 52 3.97 17.99 -9.48
C LYS A 52 4.61 19.02 -10.41
N ALA A 53 5.06 20.17 -9.88
CA ALA A 53 5.71 21.20 -10.67
C ALA A 53 7.13 20.81 -11.12
N LEU A 54 7.71 19.77 -10.52
CA LEU A 54 9.01 19.25 -10.94
C LEU A 54 8.93 18.64 -12.34
N ALA A 55 9.84 19.05 -13.21
CA ALA A 55 9.97 18.48 -14.55
C ALA A 55 10.43 17.02 -14.54
N LYS A 56 11.16 16.62 -13.50
CA LYS A 56 11.68 15.27 -13.31
C LYS A 56 11.48 14.84 -11.85
N PRO A 57 11.08 13.58 -11.59
CA PRO A 57 10.93 13.06 -10.23
C PRO A 57 12.29 13.06 -9.49
N PRO A 58 12.32 13.44 -8.20
CA PRO A 58 13.44 13.12 -7.31
C PRO A 58 13.64 11.60 -7.23
N GLY A 59 14.87 11.14 -6.97
CA GLY A 59 15.24 9.72 -7.08
C GLY A 59 14.28 8.78 -6.34
N GLY A 60 13.70 7.82 -7.07
CA GLY A 60 12.79 6.80 -6.54
C GLY A 60 11.34 7.26 -6.33
N VAL A 61 11.04 8.57 -6.36
CA VAL A 61 9.68 9.08 -6.14
C VAL A 61 8.71 8.68 -7.26
N ASP A 62 9.23 8.47 -8.47
CA ASP A 62 8.46 7.89 -9.58
C ASP A 62 7.96 6.48 -9.27
N LEU A 63 8.82 5.64 -8.70
CA LEU A 63 8.47 4.27 -8.31
C LEU A 63 7.51 4.26 -7.11
N VAL A 64 7.72 5.14 -6.12
CA VAL A 64 6.80 5.28 -4.98
C VAL A 64 5.42 5.72 -5.46
N LEU A 65 5.36 6.72 -6.34
CA LEU A 65 4.09 7.15 -6.90
C LEU A 65 3.47 6.06 -7.76
N GLU A 66 4.22 5.34 -8.60
CA GLU A 66 3.71 4.20 -9.37
C GLU A 66 3.06 3.14 -8.46
N ALA A 67 3.71 2.79 -7.35
CA ALA A 67 3.16 1.88 -6.36
C ALA A 67 1.86 2.43 -5.75
N ALA A 68 1.82 3.73 -5.42
CA ALA A 68 0.60 4.39 -4.95
C ALA A 68 -0.51 4.38 -6.02
N MET A 69 -0.16 4.53 -7.31
CA MET A 69 -1.11 4.40 -8.41
C MET A 69 -1.72 3.02 -8.47
N HIS A 70 -0.92 1.96 -8.33
CA HIS A 70 -1.44 0.61 -8.28
C HIS A 70 -2.39 0.41 -7.09
N LEU A 71 -2.02 0.88 -5.89
CA LEU A 71 -2.85 0.73 -4.70
C LEU A 71 -4.19 1.47 -4.80
N GLN A 72 -4.19 2.70 -5.33
CA GLN A 72 -5.42 3.49 -5.48
C GLN A 72 -6.20 3.19 -6.76
N ALA A 73 -5.73 2.27 -7.61
CA ALA A 73 -6.44 1.90 -8.83
C ALA A 73 -7.82 1.30 -8.53
N GLY A 74 -8.88 1.93 -9.05
CA GLY A 74 -10.28 1.58 -8.75
C GLY A 74 -10.87 2.32 -7.55
N TYR A 75 -10.04 3.06 -6.79
CA TYR A 75 -10.48 4.03 -5.78
C TYR A 75 -10.41 5.46 -6.33
N ASP A 76 -9.33 5.80 -7.04
CA ASP A 76 -9.22 7.05 -7.79
C ASP A 76 -9.66 6.84 -9.25
N GLU A 77 -10.63 7.63 -9.70
CA GLU A 77 -11.16 7.62 -11.07
C GLU A 77 -10.11 8.00 -12.14
N ASN A 78 -9.03 8.69 -11.74
CA ASN A 78 -7.97 9.11 -12.66
C ASN A 78 -6.95 8.00 -12.95
N ILE A 79 -7.04 6.86 -12.27
CA ILE A 79 -6.11 5.74 -12.44
C ILE A 79 -6.76 4.68 -13.32
N GLU A 80 -6.38 4.69 -14.59
CA GLU A 80 -6.76 3.65 -15.52
C GLU A 80 -5.83 2.44 -15.40
N LEU A 81 -6.42 1.25 -15.32
CA LEU A 81 -5.71 -0.02 -15.46
C LEU A 81 -5.80 -0.54 -16.89
N ASP A 82 -4.74 -1.20 -17.36
CA ASP A 82 -4.72 -1.95 -18.59
C ASP A 82 -5.50 -3.28 -18.45
N LYS A 83 -5.64 -4.01 -19.57
CA LYS A 83 -6.33 -5.32 -19.58
C LYS A 83 -5.67 -6.39 -18.70
N LYS A 84 -4.46 -6.15 -18.22
CA LYS A 84 -3.68 -7.03 -17.34
C LYS A 84 -3.68 -6.52 -15.88
N GLY A 85 -4.45 -5.48 -15.57
CA GLY A 85 -4.52 -4.87 -14.24
C GLY A 85 -3.28 -4.05 -13.85
N ALA A 86 -2.47 -3.63 -14.82
CA ALA A 86 -1.35 -2.71 -14.60
C ALA A 86 -1.78 -1.26 -14.81
N VAL A 87 -1.16 -0.29 -14.14
CA VAL A 87 -1.41 1.13 -14.41
C VAL A 87 -1.06 1.42 -15.87
N LYS A 88 -1.98 2.06 -16.59
CA LYS A 88 -1.88 2.30 -18.04
C LYS A 88 -0.81 3.34 -18.40
N ASP A 89 -0.56 4.31 -17.51
CA ASP A 89 0.45 5.36 -17.65
C ASP A 89 1.36 5.37 -16.40
N PRO A 90 2.24 4.35 -16.21
CA PRO A 90 3.14 4.25 -15.07
C PRO A 90 4.38 5.15 -15.31
N THR A 91 4.13 6.41 -15.61
CA THR A 91 5.18 7.40 -15.88
C THR A 91 5.02 8.58 -14.96
N TRP A 92 6.08 9.37 -14.80
CA TRP A 92 6.00 10.64 -14.06
C TRP A 92 4.87 11.55 -14.57
N LYS A 93 4.60 11.54 -15.88
CA LYS A 93 3.48 12.31 -16.45
C LYS A 93 2.12 11.75 -16.00
N GLY A 94 1.99 10.43 -15.89
CA GLY A 94 0.80 9.80 -15.32
C GLY A 94 0.60 10.18 -13.85
N ALA A 95 1.67 10.14 -13.06
CA ALA A 95 1.65 10.57 -11.66
C ALA A 95 1.30 12.07 -11.51
N GLN A 96 1.85 12.94 -12.37
CA GLN A 96 1.49 14.37 -12.39
C GLN A 96 0.01 14.60 -12.72
N LYS A 97 -0.60 13.77 -13.59
CA LYS A 97 -2.03 13.84 -13.90
C LYS A 97 -2.90 13.41 -12.72
N MET A 98 -2.52 12.36 -12.01
CA MET A 98 -3.16 11.97 -10.75
C MET A 98 -3.11 13.12 -9.73
N MET A 99 -1.94 13.74 -9.57
CA MET A 99 -1.75 14.89 -8.68
C MET A 99 -2.33 16.20 -9.27
N ASN A 100 -3.09 16.16 -10.36
CA ASN A 100 -3.63 17.39 -10.96
C ASN A 100 -4.59 18.11 -10.02
N ASN A 101 -5.29 17.36 -9.16
CA ASN A 101 -6.04 17.87 -8.01
C ASN A 101 -5.37 17.41 -6.69
N PRO A 102 -4.40 18.18 -6.16
CA PRO A 102 -3.68 17.86 -4.93
C PRO A 102 -4.58 17.68 -3.70
N GLU A 103 -5.65 18.48 -3.61
CA GLU A 103 -6.58 18.40 -2.48
C GLU A 103 -7.35 17.08 -2.50
N LYS A 104 -7.87 16.69 -3.67
CA LYS A 104 -8.52 15.39 -3.83
C LYS A 104 -7.55 14.24 -3.60
N PHE A 105 -6.32 14.34 -4.10
CA PHE A 105 -5.30 13.31 -3.91
C PHE A 105 -4.98 13.10 -2.42
N LEU A 106 -4.81 14.17 -1.66
CA LEU A 106 -4.59 14.09 -0.21
C LEU A 106 -5.80 13.50 0.54
N ILE A 107 -7.03 13.90 0.17
CA ILE A 107 -8.26 13.30 0.74
C ILE A 107 -8.29 11.79 0.45
N ASN A 108 -7.96 11.39 -0.79
CA ASN A 108 -7.94 10.00 -1.19
C ASN A 108 -6.88 9.20 -0.42
N LEU A 109 -5.69 9.76 -0.18
CA LEU A 109 -4.63 9.12 0.62
C LEU A 109 -5.07 8.91 2.07
N LYS A 110 -5.63 9.94 2.72
CA LYS A 110 -6.12 9.84 4.11
C LYS A 110 -7.34 8.90 4.23
N GLY A 111 -8.21 8.90 3.23
CA GLY A 111 -9.39 8.03 3.14
C GLY A 111 -9.08 6.58 2.75
N PHE A 112 -7.90 6.32 2.18
CA PHE A 112 -7.53 4.99 1.66
C PHE A 112 -7.48 3.92 2.76
N LYS A 113 -7.15 4.30 4.00
CA LYS A 113 -7.17 3.38 5.14
C LYS A 113 -8.52 2.67 5.29
N GLY A 114 -9.63 3.40 5.20
CA GLY A 114 -10.96 2.80 5.27
C GLY A 114 -11.23 1.84 4.10
N HIS A 115 -10.68 2.12 2.92
CA HIS A 115 -10.78 1.23 1.76
C HIS A 115 -9.97 -0.07 1.91
N ILE A 116 -8.82 -0.01 2.59
CA ILE A 116 -8.04 -1.18 3.00
C ILE A 116 -8.79 -1.99 4.05
N ASP A 117 -9.29 -1.34 5.10
CA ASP A 117 -10.00 -1.99 6.21
C ASP A 117 -11.28 -2.68 5.73
N ASP A 118 -11.95 -2.12 4.72
CA ASP A 118 -13.10 -2.71 4.04
C ASP A 118 -12.76 -3.91 3.13
N GLY A 119 -11.47 -4.23 2.95
CA GLY A 119 -11.01 -5.31 2.08
C GLY A 119 -11.28 -5.07 0.58
N LYS A 120 -11.47 -3.81 0.17
CA LYS A 120 -11.84 -3.45 -1.22
C LYS A 120 -10.65 -3.31 -2.16
N VAL A 121 -9.43 -3.31 -1.64
CA VAL A 121 -8.21 -3.24 -2.45
C VAL A 121 -7.99 -4.59 -3.16
N PRO A 122 -8.01 -4.64 -4.51
CA PRO A 122 -7.75 -5.87 -5.25
C PRO A 122 -6.37 -6.44 -4.92
N GLN A 123 -6.28 -7.75 -4.67
CA GLN A 123 -5.01 -8.41 -4.34
C GLN A 123 -3.94 -8.18 -5.42
N VAL A 124 -4.33 -8.20 -6.70
CA VAL A 124 -3.44 -7.92 -7.84
C VAL A 124 -2.76 -6.55 -7.75
N ASN A 125 -3.46 -5.54 -7.22
CA ASN A 125 -2.91 -4.21 -7.04
C ASN A 125 -1.84 -4.20 -5.93
N VAL A 126 -2.12 -4.90 -4.84
CA VAL A 126 -1.20 -5.04 -3.71
C VAL A 126 0.05 -5.83 -4.12
N GLU A 127 -0.10 -6.90 -4.89
CA GLU A 127 1.02 -7.70 -5.40
C GLU A 127 1.94 -6.90 -6.32
N ARG A 128 1.37 -6.03 -7.16
CA ARG A 128 2.14 -5.12 -8.02
C ARG A 128 2.88 -4.07 -7.22
N ALA A 129 2.22 -3.42 -6.26
CA ALA A 129 2.86 -2.47 -5.37
C ALA A 129 3.99 -3.11 -4.56
N ARG A 130 3.81 -4.33 -4.04
CA ARG A 130 4.87 -5.10 -3.37
C ARG A 130 6.02 -5.44 -4.31
N LYS A 131 5.75 -5.74 -5.57
CA LYS A 131 6.81 -5.99 -6.56
C LYS A 131 7.67 -4.74 -6.76
N ILE A 132 7.05 -3.58 -6.94
CA ILE A 132 7.77 -2.30 -7.07
C ILE A 132 8.60 -2.01 -5.82
N GLN A 133 8.00 -2.18 -4.63
CA GLN A 133 8.73 -2.04 -3.36
C GLN A 133 9.96 -2.94 -3.29
N LYS A 134 9.84 -4.21 -3.71
CA LYS A 134 10.96 -5.15 -3.73
C LYS A 134 12.03 -4.76 -4.75
N ASP A 135 11.61 -4.28 -5.92
CA ASP A 135 12.52 -3.83 -6.98
C ASP A 135 13.29 -2.55 -6.57
N MET A 136 12.72 -1.73 -5.67
CA MET A 136 13.38 -0.57 -5.06
C MET A 136 14.45 -0.96 -4.02
N GLY A 137 14.38 -2.16 -3.43
CA GLY A 137 15.39 -2.65 -2.49
C GLY A 137 15.59 -1.75 -1.26
N ASP A 138 16.86 -1.49 -0.90
CA ASP A 138 17.23 -0.71 0.28
C ASP A 138 16.87 0.79 0.17
N ASP A 139 16.68 1.32 -1.05
CA ASP A 139 16.33 2.73 -1.28
C ASP A 139 14.92 3.08 -0.79
N PHE A 140 14.04 2.10 -0.61
CA PHE A 140 12.70 2.31 -0.04
C PHE A 140 12.70 2.46 1.49
N SER A 141 13.78 2.02 2.16
CA SER A 141 13.85 1.94 3.63
C SER A 141 14.70 3.04 4.26
N GLN A 142 15.24 3.96 3.45
CA GLN A 142 16.06 5.10 3.88
C GLN A 142 15.22 6.29 4.34
#